data_AF-A0A535AW35-F1
#
_entry.id   AF-A0A535AW35-F1
#
_cell.length_a   1.000
_cell.length_b   1.000
_cell.length_c   1.000
_cell.angle_alpha   90.00
_cell.angle_beta   90.00
_cell.angle_gamma   90.00
#
_symmetry.space_group_name_H-M   'P 1'
#
loop_
_entity.id
_entity.type
_entity.pdbx_description
1 polymer ?
#
loop_
_entity_poly.entity_id
_entity_poly.type
_entity_poly.pdbx_seq_one_letter_code
_entity_poly.pdbx_strand_id
1 'polypeptide(L)'
;MTKRTSDDNDEADDGLAEAQARIEALEAAAADAEARAATTLEELTGAREARSSLEAQLAETAAARQAAEGELQRAVSEAGAMRTRIAEAAVKYREAKLASAPEIPQELVPAAEDLAEIDEAFEAARRAAAQLRERIEDERQSARVPAGSPARRGQADLSALSASEKIRLGLQQLSDR
;
A
#
# COMPACT_ATOMS: atom_id res chain seq x y z
N MET A 1 -90.28 -67.25 38.02
CA MET A 1 -89.74 -65.89 38.28
C MET A 1 -88.21 -65.81 38.23
N THR A 2 -87.49 -66.86 37.82
CA THR A 2 -86.01 -66.93 37.83
C THR A 2 -85.33 -66.53 36.52
N LYS A 3 -86.09 -66.17 35.48
CA LYS A 3 -85.55 -65.88 34.14
C LYS A 3 -85.11 -64.43 33.94
N ARG A 4 -85.47 -63.51 34.85
CA ARG A 4 -85.07 -62.09 34.77
C ARG A 4 -83.68 -61.85 35.34
N THR A 5 -83.31 -62.60 36.37
CA THR A 5 -82.02 -62.49 37.05
C THR A 5 -80.85 -63.11 36.28
N SER A 6 -81.12 -63.99 35.30
CA SER A 6 -80.06 -64.51 34.40
C SER A 6 -79.69 -63.46 33.35
N ASP A 7 -80.70 -62.86 32.71
CA ASP A 7 -80.49 -61.88 31.64
C ASP A 7 -79.80 -60.61 32.18
N ASP A 8 -80.15 -60.17 33.38
CA ASP A 8 -79.49 -59.02 34.05
C ASP A 8 -78.02 -59.33 34.44
N ASN A 9 -77.67 -60.59 34.70
CA ASN A 9 -76.27 -60.98 34.98
C ASN A 9 -75.45 -61.07 33.69
N ASP A 10 -76.04 -61.57 32.60
CA ASP A 10 -75.39 -61.65 31.29
C ASP A 10 -75.07 -60.23 30.76
N GLU A 11 -75.99 -59.26 30.91
CA GLU A 11 -75.74 -57.85 30.56
C GLU A 11 -74.63 -57.20 31.40
N ALA A 12 -74.53 -57.57 32.68
CA ALA A 12 -73.47 -57.08 33.57
C ALA A 12 -72.09 -57.66 33.21
N ASP A 13 -72.04 -58.95 32.85
CA ASP A 13 -70.82 -59.62 32.42
C ASP A 13 -70.32 -59.09 31.07
N ASP A 14 -71.22 -58.83 30.12
CA ASP A 14 -70.89 -58.19 28.84
C ASP A 14 -70.34 -56.76 29.05
N GLY A 15 -70.95 -55.97 29.95
CA GLY A 15 -70.47 -54.63 30.30
C GLY A 15 -69.10 -54.63 30.99
N LEU A 16 -68.82 -55.63 31.84
CA LEU A 16 -67.51 -55.82 32.46
C LEU A 16 -66.44 -56.19 31.43
N ALA A 17 -66.76 -57.08 30.48
CA ALA A 17 -65.86 -57.44 29.40
C ALA A 17 -65.54 -56.24 28.50
N GLU A 18 -66.53 -55.42 28.15
CA GLU A 18 -66.31 -54.19 27.38
C GLU A 18 -65.44 -53.18 28.14
N ALA A 19 -65.70 -52.99 29.45
CA ALA A 19 -64.90 -52.11 30.28
C ALA A 19 -63.45 -52.58 30.40
N GLN A 20 -63.22 -53.89 30.55
CA GLN A 20 -61.88 -54.50 30.57
C GLN A 20 -61.15 -54.28 29.24
N ALA A 21 -61.81 -54.56 28.11
CA ALA A 21 -61.23 -54.31 26.79
C ALA A 21 -60.87 -52.84 26.57
N ARG A 22 -61.69 -51.91 27.09
CA ARG A 22 -61.40 -50.47 27.04
C ARG A 22 -60.22 -50.08 27.92
N ILE A 23 -60.07 -50.66 29.10
CA ILE A 23 -58.93 -50.43 29.98
C ILE A 23 -57.65 -50.91 29.29
N GLU A 24 -57.63 -52.13 28.75
CA GLU A 24 -56.48 -52.68 28.02
C GLU A 24 -56.11 -51.80 26.81
N ALA A 25 -57.10 -51.32 26.06
CA ALA A 25 -56.86 -50.42 24.93
C ALA A 25 -56.26 -49.07 25.38
N LEU A 26 -56.72 -48.51 26.50
CA LEU A 26 -56.17 -47.27 27.06
C LEU A 26 -54.76 -47.46 27.60
N GLU A 27 -54.47 -48.59 28.25
CA GLU A 27 -53.13 -48.93 28.73
C GLU A 27 -52.15 -49.09 27.57
N ALA A 28 -52.55 -49.78 26.49
CA ALA A 28 -51.73 -49.90 25.28
C ALA A 28 -51.45 -48.54 24.62
N ALA A 29 -52.46 -47.67 24.54
CA ALA A 29 -52.30 -46.32 24.00
C ALA A 29 -51.41 -45.43 24.89
N ALA A 30 -51.52 -45.56 26.21
CA ALA A 30 -50.67 -44.85 27.16
C ALA A 30 -49.21 -45.30 27.04
N ALA A 31 -48.96 -46.61 26.92
CA ALA A 31 -47.62 -47.16 26.73
C ALA A 31 -46.98 -46.70 25.40
N ASP A 32 -47.73 -46.66 24.30
CA ASP A 32 -47.24 -46.13 23.01
C ASP A 32 -46.96 -44.61 23.10
N ALA A 33 -47.83 -43.85 23.77
CA ALA A 33 -47.62 -42.42 23.98
C ALA A 33 -46.36 -42.15 24.83
N GLU A 34 -46.13 -42.93 25.88
CA GLU A 34 -44.93 -42.84 26.72
C GLU A 34 -43.66 -43.18 25.94
N ALA A 35 -43.69 -44.24 25.13
CA ALA A 35 -42.56 -44.62 24.28
C ALA A 35 -42.19 -43.49 23.30
N ARG A 36 -43.18 -42.88 22.65
CA ARG A 36 -42.95 -41.73 21.76
C ARG A 36 -42.43 -40.51 22.51
N ALA A 37 -43.00 -40.22 23.68
CA ALA A 37 -42.53 -39.12 24.51
C ALA A 37 -41.06 -39.31 24.91
N ALA A 38 -40.67 -40.53 25.32
CA ALA A 38 -39.29 -40.85 25.63
C ALA A 38 -38.33 -40.63 24.45
N THR A 39 -38.69 -41.13 23.25
CA THR A 39 -37.89 -40.90 22.03
C THR A 39 -37.76 -39.41 21.70
N THR A 40 -38.85 -38.64 21.75
CA THR A 40 -38.80 -37.20 21.46
C THR A 40 -37.96 -36.42 22.46
N LEU A 41 -37.94 -36.84 23.74
CA LEU A 41 -37.09 -36.23 24.75
C LEU A 41 -35.61 -36.52 24.48
N GLU A 42 -35.27 -37.76 24.10
CA GLU A 42 -33.91 -38.14 23.72
C GLU A 42 -33.43 -37.32 22.51
N GLU A 43 -34.23 -37.23 21.46
CA GLU A 43 -33.94 -36.41 20.28
C GLU A 43 -33.76 -34.93 20.64
N LEU A 44 -34.63 -34.39 21.50
CA LEU A 44 -34.53 -33.00 21.95
C LEU A 44 -33.27 -32.76 22.79
N THR A 45 -32.86 -33.71 23.63
CA THR A 45 -31.60 -33.62 24.37
C THR A 45 -30.40 -33.65 23.43
N GLY A 46 -30.36 -34.57 22.47
CA GLY A 46 -29.29 -34.63 21.47
C GLY A 46 -29.21 -33.37 20.61
N ALA A 47 -30.36 -32.82 20.19
CA ALA A 47 -30.40 -31.58 19.43
C ALA A 47 -29.89 -30.37 20.25
N ARG A 48 -30.18 -30.33 21.56
CA ARG A 48 -29.68 -29.27 22.45
C ARG A 48 -28.18 -29.35 22.64
N GLU A 49 -27.64 -30.55 22.80
CA GLU A 49 -26.20 -30.78 22.92
C GLU A 49 -25.47 -30.39 21.63
N ALA A 50 -25.98 -30.82 20.47
CA ALA A 50 -25.44 -30.44 19.18
C ALA A 50 -25.47 -28.92 18.97
N ARG A 51 -26.58 -28.26 19.33
CA ARG A 51 -26.68 -26.79 19.26
C ARG A 51 -25.66 -26.12 20.17
N SER A 52 -25.52 -26.58 21.41
CA SER A 52 -24.55 -26.03 22.36
C SER A 52 -23.11 -26.19 21.86
N SER A 53 -22.79 -27.33 21.22
CA SER A 53 -21.48 -27.56 20.61
C SER A 53 -21.22 -26.60 19.44
N LEU A 54 -22.19 -26.41 18.55
CA LEU A 54 -22.09 -25.48 17.43
C LEU A 54 -21.96 -24.02 17.91
N GLU A 55 -22.72 -23.62 18.93
CA GLU A 55 -22.61 -22.28 19.53
C GLU A 55 -21.20 -22.04 20.11
N ALA A 56 -20.60 -23.05 20.76
CA ALA A 56 -19.23 -22.96 21.25
C ALA A 56 -18.20 -22.82 20.11
N GLN A 57 -18.34 -23.60 19.04
CA GLN A 57 -17.47 -23.50 17.86
C GLN A 57 -17.60 -22.15 17.14
N LEU A 58 -18.81 -21.61 17.04
CA LEU A 58 -19.04 -20.28 16.49
C LEU A 58 -18.39 -19.19 17.35
N ALA A 59 -18.49 -19.30 18.68
CA ALA A 59 -17.85 -18.36 19.59
C ALA A 59 -16.32 -18.42 19.48
N GLU A 60 -15.75 -19.63 19.41
CA GLU A 60 -14.30 -19.84 19.24
C GLU A 60 -13.79 -19.26 17.91
N THR A 61 -14.45 -19.57 16.80
CA THR A 61 -14.06 -19.07 15.48
C THR A 61 -14.23 -17.56 15.37
N ALA A 62 -15.25 -16.97 15.99
CA ALA A 62 -15.42 -15.53 16.07
C ALA A 62 -14.27 -14.87 16.86
N ALA A 63 -13.88 -15.46 18.00
CA ALA A 63 -12.76 -14.95 18.80
C ALA A 63 -11.42 -15.05 18.04
N ALA A 64 -11.16 -16.18 17.37
CA ALA A 64 -9.97 -16.37 16.54
C ALA A 64 -9.90 -15.36 15.39
N ARG A 65 -11.04 -15.10 14.73
CA ARG A 65 -11.13 -14.09 13.67
C ARG A 65 -10.83 -12.69 14.19
N GLN A 66 -11.42 -12.31 15.34
CA GLN A 66 -11.17 -11.01 15.95
C GLN A 66 -9.70 -10.82 16.33
N ALA A 67 -9.06 -11.87 16.84
CA ALA A 67 -7.62 -11.84 17.14
C ALA A 67 -6.79 -11.63 15.87
N ALA A 68 -7.07 -12.39 14.80
CA ALA A 68 -6.37 -12.27 13.52
C ALA A 68 -6.56 -10.88 12.86
N GLU A 69 -7.77 -10.32 12.93
CA GLU A 69 -8.05 -8.95 12.45
C GLU A 69 -7.24 -7.90 13.25
N GLY A 70 -7.12 -8.08 14.57
CA GLY A 70 -6.28 -7.22 15.42
C GLY A 70 -4.79 -7.31 15.07
N GLU A 71 -4.27 -8.50 14.80
CA GLU A 71 -2.87 -8.70 14.36
C GLU A 71 -2.62 -8.08 12.98
N LEU A 72 -3.53 -8.28 12.04
CA LEU A 72 -3.43 -7.67 10.70
C LEU A 72 -3.38 -6.15 10.79
N GLN A 73 -4.24 -5.53 11.62
CA GLN A 73 -4.24 -4.08 11.80
C GLN A 73 -2.92 -3.56 12.39
N ARG A 74 -2.33 -4.28 13.35
CA ARG A 74 -1.00 -3.94 13.88
C ARG A 74 0.07 -4.05 12.80
N ALA A 75 0.11 -5.15 12.06
CA ALA A 75 1.10 -5.36 10.99
C ALA A 75 1.01 -4.28 9.89
N VAL A 76 -0.20 -3.89 9.49
CA VAL A 76 -0.41 -2.79 8.52
C VAL A 76 0.11 -1.46 9.07
N SER A 77 -0.17 -1.16 10.33
CA SER A 77 0.27 0.07 10.98
C SER A 77 1.80 0.13 11.11
N GLU A 78 2.43 -0.99 11.50
CA GLU A 78 3.88 -1.11 11.59
C GLU A 78 4.55 -1.01 10.22
N ALA A 79 4.01 -1.68 9.20
CA ALA A 79 4.50 -1.57 7.82
C ALA A 79 4.40 -0.14 7.29
N GLY A 80 3.30 0.56 7.59
CA GLY A 80 3.13 1.97 7.27
C GLY A 80 4.19 2.84 7.94
N ALA A 81 4.41 2.66 9.24
CA ALA A 81 5.43 3.40 9.99
C ALA A 81 6.85 3.13 9.47
N MET A 82 7.17 1.89 9.09
CA MET A 82 8.46 1.54 8.50
C MET A 82 8.65 2.19 7.13
N ARG A 83 7.63 2.22 6.27
CA ARG A 83 7.71 2.91 4.97
C ARG A 83 7.97 4.39 5.13
N THR A 84 7.28 5.07 6.05
CA THR A 84 7.54 6.49 6.34
C THR A 84 8.98 6.70 6.81
N ARG A 85 9.49 5.86 7.72
CA ARG A 85 10.88 5.96 8.19
C ARG A 85 11.90 5.73 7.08
N ILE A 86 11.65 4.80 6.17
CA ILE A 86 12.51 4.56 5.00
C ILE A 86 12.51 5.77 4.08
N ALA A 87 11.33 6.34 3.77
CA ALA A 87 11.23 7.54 2.95
C ALA A 87 11.95 8.75 3.58
N GLU A 88 11.79 8.97 4.89
CA GLU A 88 12.52 10.00 5.63
C GLU A 88 14.03 9.77 5.62
N ALA A 89 14.48 8.52 5.74
CA ALA A 89 15.88 8.16 5.67
C ALA A 89 16.47 8.39 4.27
N ALA A 90 15.72 8.07 3.20
CA ALA A 90 16.12 8.31 1.82
C ALA A 90 16.30 9.81 1.53
N VAL A 91 15.38 10.66 2.00
CA VAL A 91 15.50 12.13 1.89
C VAL A 91 16.77 12.62 2.59
N LYS A 92 16.99 12.23 3.85
CA LYS A 92 18.19 12.61 4.62
C LYS A 92 19.48 12.11 3.98
N TYR A 93 19.46 10.91 3.41
CA TYR A 93 20.60 10.34 2.69
C TYR A 93 20.97 11.17 1.47
N ARG A 94 19.98 11.52 0.64
CA ARG A 94 20.18 12.39 -0.52
C ARG A 94 20.74 13.75 -0.11
N GLU A 95 20.16 14.37 0.92
CA GLU A 95 20.63 15.66 1.44
C GLU A 95 22.08 15.59 1.92
N ALA A 96 22.44 14.53 2.66
CA ALA A 96 23.82 14.32 3.10
C ALA A 96 24.80 14.12 1.93
N LYS A 97 24.39 13.36 0.89
CA LYS A 97 25.17 13.17 -0.34
C LYS A 97 25.40 14.49 -1.08
N LEU A 98 24.36 15.28 -1.30
CA LEU A 98 24.46 16.58 -1.96
C LEU A 98 25.29 17.57 -1.13
N ALA A 99 25.15 17.59 0.19
CA ALA A 99 25.98 18.43 1.07
C ALA A 99 27.47 18.06 1.00
N SER A 100 27.80 16.79 0.73
CA SER A 100 29.19 16.34 0.57
C SER A 100 29.81 16.69 -0.79
N ALA A 101 28.99 17.03 -1.79
CA ALA A 101 29.43 17.38 -3.15
C ALA A 101 28.68 18.62 -3.68
N PRO A 102 29.00 19.83 -3.17
CA PRO A 102 28.29 21.06 -3.50
C PRO A 102 28.39 21.47 -4.97
N GLU A 103 29.30 20.87 -5.74
CA GLU A 103 29.41 21.07 -7.19
C GLU A 103 28.32 20.37 -8.01
N ILE A 104 27.54 19.47 -7.39
CA ILE A 104 26.46 18.73 -8.05
C ILE A 104 25.14 19.48 -7.82
N PRO A 105 24.47 19.97 -8.88
CA PRO A 105 23.16 20.58 -8.76
C PRO A 105 22.12 19.59 -8.24
N GLN A 106 21.34 20.04 -7.27
CA GLN A 106 20.26 19.28 -6.64
C GLN A 106 19.16 18.87 -7.64
N GLU A 107 19.01 19.61 -8.75
CA GLU A 107 18.06 19.31 -9.83
C GLU A 107 18.44 18.05 -10.62
N LEU A 108 19.71 17.61 -10.57
CA LEU A 108 20.17 16.41 -11.27
C LEU A 108 19.95 15.13 -10.45
N VAL A 109 19.60 15.22 -9.18
CA VAL A 109 19.36 14.08 -8.28
C VAL A 109 17.92 14.12 -7.80
N PRO A 110 16.96 13.47 -8.50
CA PRO A 110 15.55 13.50 -8.15
C PRO A 110 15.28 12.90 -6.77
N ALA A 111 14.10 13.20 -6.21
CA ALA A 111 13.60 12.48 -5.06
C ALA A 111 13.30 11.03 -5.45
N ALA A 112 13.84 10.08 -4.70
CA ALA A 112 13.59 8.66 -4.86
C ALA A 112 13.36 8.04 -3.48
N GLU A 113 12.55 6.99 -3.43
CA GLU A 113 12.26 6.24 -2.21
C GLU A 113 13.34 5.19 -1.90
N ASP A 114 14.08 4.77 -2.92
CA ASP A 114 15.19 3.81 -2.81
C ASP A 114 16.55 4.51 -2.76
N LEU A 115 17.41 4.04 -1.86
CA LEU A 115 18.80 4.48 -1.70
C LEU A 115 19.63 4.15 -2.94
N ALA A 116 19.37 3.01 -3.59
CA ALA A 116 20.09 2.60 -4.80
C ALA A 116 19.81 3.58 -5.96
N GLU A 117 18.56 3.97 -6.15
CA GLU A 117 18.17 4.97 -7.15
C GLU A 117 18.82 6.33 -6.88
N ILE A 118 18.91 6.74 -5.60
CA ILE A 118 19.61 7.97 -5.21
C ILE A 118 21.09 7.90 -5.60
N ASP A 119 21.76 6.78 -5.33
CA ASP A 119 23.18 6.61 -5.65
C ASP A 119 23.44 6.59 -7.16
N GLU A 120 22.59 5.90 -7.94
CA GLU A 120 22.68 5.86 -9.39
C GLU A 120 22.48 7.26 -10.00
N ALA A 121 21.46 7.99 -9.53
CA ALA A 121 21.19 9.35 -9.96
C ALA A 121 22.34 10.30 -9.59
N PHE A 122 22.90 10.16 -8.39
CA PHE A 122 24.02 10.97 -7.92
C PHE A 122 25.28 10.75 -8.77
N GLU A 123 25.61 9.50 -9.11
CA GLU A 123 26.74 9.20 -9.99
C GLU A 123 26.49 9.65 -11.45
N ALA A 124 25.25 9.60 -11.94
CA ALA A 124 24.89 10.22 -13.22
C ALA A 124 25.07 11.74 -13.20
N ALA A 125 24.61 12.41 -12.15
CA ALA A 125 24.75 13.85 -11.94
C ALA A 125 26.22 14.26 -11.85
N ARG A 126 27.04 13.50 -11.13
CA ARG A 126 28.49 13.72 -11.01
C ARG A 126 29.19 13.66 -12.37
N ARG A 127 28.85 12.68 -13.21
CA ARG A 127 29.38 12.56 -14.58
C ARG A 127 28.98 13.75 -15.45
N ALA A 128 27.72 14.17 -15.38
CA ALA A 128 27.23 15.33 -16.13
C ALA A 128 27.93 16.63 -15.70
N ALA A 129 28.12 16.84 -14.39
CA ALA A 129 28.83 18.00 -13.85
C ALA A 129 30.32 18.02 -14.24
N ALA A 130 30.97 16.85 -14.34
CA ALA A 130 32.34 16.75 -14.84
C ALA A 130 32.43 17.14 -16.32
N GLN A 131 31.53 16.61 -17.16
CA GLN A 131 31.48 16.95 -18.60
C GLN A 131 31.20 18.44 -18.84
N LEU A 132 30.32 19.04 -18.05
CA LEU A 132 30.03 20.47 -18.16
C LEU A 132 31.25 21.33 -17.80
N ARG A 133 32.00 20.95 -16.77
CA ARG A 133 33.25 21.65 -16.40
C ARG A 133 34.30 21.57 -17.50
N GLU A 134 34.48 20.40 -18.10
CA GLU A 134 35.39 20.20 -19.23
C GLU A 134 35.03 21.11 -20.41
N ARG A 135 33.75 21.11 -20.82
CA ARG A 135 33.28 21.97 -21.92
C ARG A 135 33.49 23.46 -21.65
N ILE A 136 33.22 23.92 -20.43
CA ILE A 136 33.43 25.33 -20.06
C ILE A 136 34.91 25.70 -20.11
N GLU A 137 35.81 24.78 -19.72
CA GLU A 137 37.25 25.03 -19.79
C GLU A 137 37.74 25.06 -21.25
N ASP A 138 37.27 24.16 -22.10
CA ASP A 138 37.57 24.17 -23.55
C ASP A 138 37.06 25.45 -24.24
N GLU A 139 35.86 25.91 -23.87
CA GLU A 139 35.30 27.19 -24.33
C GLU A 139 36.16 28.38 -23.88
N ARG A 140 36.65 28.37 -22.64
CA ARG A 140 37.57 29.41 -22.13
C ARG A 140 38.92 29.41 -22.85
N GLN A 141 39.45 28.23 -23.18
CA GLN A 141 40.72 28.11 -23.89
C GLN A 141 40.61 28.52 -25.35
N SER A 142 39.52 28.18 -26.02
CA SER A 142 39.26 28.61 -27.41
C SER A 142 38.88 30.08 -27.53
N ALA A 143 38.23 30.67 -26.51
CA ALA A 143 37.93 32.09 -26.45
C ALA A 143 39.14 32.97 -26.04
N ARG A 144 40.28 32.39 -25.63
CA ARG A 144 41.53 33.14 -25.49
C ARG A 144 42.01 33.57 -26.87
N VAL A 145 41.55 34.74 -27.30
CA VAL A 145 42.11 35.46 -28.44
C VAL A 145 43.62 35.61 -28.18
N PRO A 146 44.50 35.19 -29.11
CA PRO A 146 45.93 35.39 -28.97
C PRO A 146 46.19 36.86 -28.64
N ALA A 147 46.89 37.11 -27.53
CA ALA A 147 47.37 38.43 -27.15
C ALA A 147 48.41 38.89 -28.19
N GLY A 148 47.90 39.33 -29.33
CA GLY A 148 48.67 39.44 -30.55
C GLY A 148 47.86 40.09 -31.65
N SER A 149 46.98 41.05 -31.31
CA SER A 149 46.77 42.13 -32.27
C SER A 149 48.16 42.73 -32.50
N PRO A 150 48.72 42.67 -33.73
CA PRO A 150 50.01 43.30 -34.00
C PRO A 150 49.93 44.73 -33.50
N ALA A 151 50.91 45.16 -32.70
CA ALA A 151 51.02 46.55 -32.27
C ALA A 151 50.77 47.41 -33.50
N ARG A 152 49.77 48.31 -33.45
CA ARG A 152 49.52 49.25 -34.54
C ARG A 152 50.87 49.90 -34.80
N ARG A 153 51.50 49.59 -35.94
CA ARG A 153 52.70 50.31 -36.37
C ARG A 153 52.31 51.77 -36.30
N GLY A 154 53.05 52.54 -35.52
CA GLY A 154 52.67 53.89 -35.10
C GLY A 154 51.94 54.61 -36.22
N GLN A 155 50.68 54.94 -36.00
CA GLN A 155 50.06 55.99 -36.79
C GLN A 155 51.01 57.17 -36.64
N ALA A 156 51.68 57.54 -37.72
CA ALA A 156 52.58 58.68 -37.75
C ALA A 156 51.86 59.84 -37.05
N ASP A 157 52.49 60.44 -36.06
CA ASP A 157 51.85 61.46 -35.24
C ASP A 157 51.54 62.68 -36.11
N LEU A 158 50.32 62.70 -36.68
CA LEU A 158 49.85 63.77 -37.54
C LEU A 158 49.61 65.05 -36.73
N SER A 159 49.75 65.04 -35.41
CA SER A 159 49.57 66.22 -34.54
C SER A 159 50.57 67.33 -34.85
N ALA A 160 51.78 66.97 -35.30
CA ALA A 160 52.85 67.92 -35.59
C ALA A 160 52.76 68.58 -36.98
N LEU A 161 51.88 68.09 -37.87
CA LEU A 161 51.71 68.66 -39.20
C LEU A 161 50.73 69.83 -39.19
N SER A 162 51.12 70.92 -39.84
CA SER A 162 50.23 72.05 -40.09
C SER A 162 49.04 71.64 -40.97
N ALA A 163 47.96 72.41 -40.93
CA ALA A 163 46.75 72.11 -41.70
C ALA A 163 47.03 71.95 -43.21
N SER A 164 47.94 72.77 -43.75
CA SER A 164 48.38 72.71 -45.15
C SER A 164 49.16 71.42 -45.48
N GLU A 165 49.98 70.92 -44.56
CA GLU A 165 50.73 69.67 -44.75
C GLU A 165 49.83 68.44 -44.68
N LYS A 166 48.81 68.46 -43.80
CA LYS A 166 47.79 67.39 -43.74
C LYS A 166 47.00 67.29 -45.05
N ILE A 167 46.60 68.43 -45.61
CA ILE A 167 45.86 68.47 -46.88
C ILE A 167 46.72 67.91 -48.01
N ARG A 168 48.01 68.29 -48.07
CA ARG A 168 48.92 67.79 -49.11
C ARG A 168 49.14 66.28 -49.00
N LEU A 169 49.33 65.77 -47.79
CA LEU A 169 49.48 64.34 -47.53
C LEU A 169 48.22 63.56 -47.95
N GLY A 170 47.03 64.10 -47.65
CA GLY A 170 45.76 63.51 -48.06
C GLY A 170 45.57 63.48 -49.57
N LEU A 171 45.97 64.54 -50.29
CA LEU A 171 45.92 64.60 -51.75
C LEU A 171 46.90 63.61 -52.41
N GLN A 172 48.11 63.45 -51.86
CA GLN A 172 49.08 62.45 -52.33
C GLN A 172 48.60 61.01 -52.13
N GLN A 173 47.99 60.71 -50.97
CA GLN A 173 47.45 59.37 -50.71
C GLN A 173 46.24 59.04 -51.59
N LEU A 174 45.53 60.06 -52.09
CA LEU A 174 44.43 59.88 -53.04
C LEU A 174 44.91 59.68 -54.48
N SER A 175 46.09 60.19 -54.85
CA SER A 175 46.68 59.99 -56.17
C SER A 175 47.41 58.64 -56.31
N ASP A 176 47.85 58.06 -55.20
CA ASP A 176 48.54 56.76 -55.15
C ASP A 176 47.56 55.57 -55.01
N ARG A 177 46.26 55.83 -55.06
CA ARG A 177 45.18 54.83 -55.12
C ARG A 177 44.56 54.80 -56.51
#